data_AF-A0A842N0K3-F1
#
_entry.id   AF-A0A842N0K3-F1
#
_cell.length_a   1.000
_cell.length_b   1.000
_cell.length_c   1.000
_cell.angle_alpha   90.00
_cell.angle_beta   90.00
_cell.angle_gamma   90.00
#
_symmetry.space_group_name_H-M   'P 1'
#
loop_
_entity.id
_entity.type
_entity.pdbx_description
1 polymer ?
#
loop_
_entity_poly.entity_id
_entity_poly.type
_entity_poly.pdbx_seq_one_letter_code
_entity_poly.pdbx_strand_id
1 'polypeptide(L)'
;MKILEEGRGELLGWMDPDEARSWMTENKSRGLEDKRMNLREAVSRFTRDGDYFALGGFGHIRVSMAAIYEMIRQGRKGMTMAAKTAVHDIDVLIGGGVVSQVECAYAFGHELRG
;
A
#
# COMPACT_ATOMS: atom_id res chain seq x y z
N MET A 1 -9.95 13.14 25.00
CA MET A 1 -9.92 11.71 25.40
C MET A 1 -8.88 11.55 26.51
N LYS A 2 -9.14 10.77 27.57
CA LYS A 2 -8.12 10.42 28.58
C LYS A 2 -7.47 9.09 28.18
N ILE A 3 -6.19 9.12 27.81
CA ILE A 3 -5.42 7.92 27.48
C ILE A 3 -5.08 7.20 28.79
N LEU A 4 -5.37 5.90 28.87
CA LEU A 4 -5.10 5.07 30.06
C LEU A 4 -3.76 4.32 29.94
N GLU A 5 -3.46 3.84 28.74
CA GLU A 5 -2.24 3.12 28.38
C GLU A 5 -2.05 3.20 26.87
N GLU A 6 -0.80 3.24 26.40
CA GLU A 6 -0.45 3.31 24.98
C GLU A 6 0.75 2.41 24.65
N GLY A 7 0.74 1.86 23.44
CA GLY A 7 1.87 1.07 22.93
C GLY A 7 3.07 1.95 22.58
N ARG A 8 4.26 1.35 22.53
CA ARG A 8 5.51 2.05 22.16
C ARG A 8 5.87 1.95 20.67
N GLY A 9 5.08 1.20 19.90
CA GLY A 9 5.30 1.03 18.47
C GLY A 9 4.92 2.31 17.71
N GLU A 10 5.67 2.61 16.66
CA GLU A 10 5.30 3.65 15.72
C GLU A 10 4.00 3.24 14.99
N LEU A 11 3.04 4.14 14.92
CA LEU A 11 1.82 3.94 14.14
C LEU A 11 2.06 4.40 12.69
N LEU A 12 2.24 3.43 11.80
CA LEU A 12 2.51 3.70 10.39
C LEU A 12 1.22 4.04 9.64
N GLY A 13 1.24 5.14 8.89
CA GLY A 13 0.08 5.56 8.08
C GLY A 13 -1.18 5.90 8.89
N TRP A 14 -1.04 6.16 10.20
CA TRP A 14 -2.17 6.46 11.07
C TRP A 14 -2.77 7.85 10.78
N MET A 15 -4.09 7.90 10.77
CA MET A 15 -4.90 9.11 10.71
C MET A 15 -6.13 8.87 11.58
N ASP A 16 -6.57 9.89 12.34
CA ASP A 16 -7.78 9.76 13.12
C ASP A 16 -8.98 9.44 12.19
N PRO A 17 -9.86 8.48 12.55
CA PRO A 17 -10.99 8.12 11.69
C PRO A 17 -11.93 9.29 11.33
N ASP A 18 -12.09 10.29 12.20
CA ASP A 18 -12.92 11.47 11.92
C ASP A 18 -12.22 12.44 10.95
N GLU A 19 -10.90 12.59 11.07
CA GLU A 19 -10.09 13.33 10.11
C GLU A 19 -10.13 12.67 8.72
N ALA A 20 -9.96 11.34 8.67
CA ALA A 20 -10.05 10.59 7.42
C ALA A 20 -11.42 10.72 6.76
N ARG A 21 -12.52 10.66 7.52
CA ARG A 21 -13.88 10.84 7.01
C ARG A 21 -14.11 12.25 6.46
N SER A 22 -13.63 13.27 7.17
CA SER A 22 -13.71 14.67 6.73
C SER A 22 -12.94 14.87 5.43
N TRP A 23 -11.69 14.43 5.38
CA TRP A 23 -10.85 14.51 4.18
C TRP A 23 -11.50 13.81 2.98
N MET A 24 -12.03 12.60 3.16
CA MET A 24 -12.72 11.85 2.09
C MET A 24 -13.93 12.62 1.54
N THR A 25 -14.69 13.28 2.42
CA THR A 25 -15.89 14.05 2.04
C THR A 25 -15.51 15.29 1.24
N GLU A 26 -14.43 15.97 1.61
CA GLU A 26 -13.97 17.19 0.97
C GLU A 26 -13.22 16.93 -0.36
N ASN A 27 -12.49 15.81 -0.46
CA ASN A 27 -11.50 15.60 -1.53
C ASN A 27 -11.89 14.52 -2.55
N LYS A 28 -12.87 13.65 -2.25
CA LYS A 28 -13.30 12.61 -3.20
C LYS A 28 -14.65 12.93 -3.82
N SER A 29 -14.71 12.86 -5.15
CA SER A 29 -15.98 12.94 -5.88
C SER A 29 -16.90 11.79 -5.48
N ARG A 30 -18.16 12.15 -5.20
CA ARG A 30 -19.29 11.21 -4.99
C ARG A 30 -20.08 10.96 -6.29
N GLY A 31 -19.68 11.58 -7.39
CA GLY A 31 -20.35 11.47 -8.68
C GLY A 31 -20.13 10.11 -9.35
N LEU A 32 -21.04 9.75 -10.25
CA LEU A 32 -20.89 8.62 -11.16
C LEU A 32 -19.98 9.04 -12.33
N GLU A 33 -18.67 8.98 -12.08
CA GLU A 33 -17.64 9.31 -13.07
C GLU A 33 -17.03 8.04 -13.68
N ASP A 34 -16.60 8.12 -14.94
CA ASP A 34 -15.80 7.07 -15.56
C ASP A 34 -14.41 7.05 -14.91
N LYS A 35 -14.05 5.91 -14.31
CA LYS A 35 -12.78 5.70 -13.60
C LYS A 35 -11.82 4.81 -14.38
N ARG A 36 -12.18 4.42 -15.61
CA ARG A 36 -11.30 3.63 -16.47
C ARG A 36 -10.10 4.48 -16.88
N MET A 37 -8.93 3.89 -16.75
CA MET A 37 -7.67 4.47 -17.18
C MET A 37 -6.65 3.36 -17.41
N ASN A 38 -5.58 3.68 -18.12
CA ASN A 38 -4.47 2.75 -18.25
C ASN A 38 -3.65 2.69 -16.95
N LEU A 39 -2.84 1.65 -16.81
CA LEU A 39 -2.09 1.38 -15.59
C LEU A 39 -1.03 2.46 -15.29
N ARG A 40 -0.38 2.99 -16.32
CA ARG A 40 0.63 4.05 -16.19
C ARG A 40 0.04 5.29 -15.57
N GLU A 41 -1.13 5.69 -16.05
CA GLU A 41 -1.90 6.82 -15.50
C GLU A 41 -2.32 6.55 -14.06
N ALA A 42 -2.88 5.37 -13.77
CA ALA A 42 -3.31 5.02 -12.43
C ALA A 42 -2.17 5.11 -11.41
N VAL A 43 -1.01 4.53 -11.70
CA VAL A 43 0.15 4.58 -10.80
C VAL A 43 0.69 6.01 -10.67
N SER A 44 0.81 6.75 -11.78
CA SER A 44 1.30 8.13 -11.74
C SER A 44 0.40 9.03 -10.88
N ARG A 45 -0.92 8.89 -11.03
CA ARG A 45 -1.93 9.74 -10.38
C ARG A 45 -2.16 9.40 -8.91
N PHE A 46 -2.12 8.12 -8.54
CA PHE A 46 -2.59 7.65 -7.23
C PHE A 46 -1.49 7.10 -6.31
N THR A 47 -0.23 7.16 -6.71
CA THR A 47 0.90 6.83 -5.84
C THR A 47 1.89 7.98 -5.79
N ARG A 48 2.60 8.13 -4.68
CA ARG A 48 3.65 9.10 -4.43
C ARG A 48 4.78 8.43 -3.66
N ASP A 49 5.97 9.01 -3.77
CA ASP A 49 7.10 8.59 -2.93
C ASP A 49 6.74 8.85 -1.46
N GLY A 50 7.07 7.91 -0.58
CA GLY A 50 6.71 8.00 0.84
C GLY A 50 5.30 7.53 1.20
N ASP A 51 4.46 7.12 0.23
CA ASP A 51 3.11 6.65 0.53
C ASP A 51 3.12 5.37 1.38
N TYR A 52 2.14 5.27 2.27
CA TYR A 52 1.75 4.02 2.92
C TYR A 52 0.67 3.33 2.10
N PHE A 53 0.90 2.07 1.68
CA PHE A 53 -0.02 1.35 0.80
C PHE A 53 -0.18 -0.12 1.17
N ALA A 54 -1.25 -0.72 0.65
CA ALA A 54 -1.52 -2.15 0.75
C ALA A 54 -1.76 -2.73 -0.65
N LEU A 55 -1.37 -3.99 -0.83
CA LEU A 55 -1.72 -4.76 -2.02
C LEU A 55 -2.76 -5.82 -1.68
N GLY A 56 -3.68 -6.02 -2.63
CA GLY A 56 -4.60 -7.15 -2.59
C GLY A 56 -3.90 -8.47 -2.93
N GLY A 57 -4.67 -9.56 -2.91
CA GLY A 57 -4.14 -10.91 -3.11
C GLY A 57 -3.82 -11.62 -1.80
N PHE A 58 -3.25 -12.82 -1.93
CA PHE A 58 -2.85 -13.67 -0.81
C PHE A 58 -1.72 -14.60 -1.26
N GLY A 59 -0.56 -14.52 -0.61
CA GLY A 59 0.61 -15.28 -1.03
C GLY A 59 0.93 -15.01 -2.50
N HIS A 60 0.99 -16.06 -3.32
CA HIS A 60 1.24 -15.94 -4.76
C HIS A 60 -0.04 -15.71 -5.61
N ILE A 61 -1.22 -15.65 -4.98
CA ILE A 61 -2.50 -15.70 -5.68
C ILE A 61 -3.07 -14.30 -5.87
N ARG A 62 -3.35 -13.96 -7.13
CA ARG A 62 -4.03 -12.71 -7.54
C ARG A 62 -3.36 -11.43 -7.04
N VAL A 63 -2.04 -11.46 -6.95
CA VAL A 63 -1.22 -10.29 -6.66
C VAL A 63 -1.24 -9.33 -7.84
N SER A 64 -1.25 -8.02 -7.57
CA SER A 64 -1.28 -6.95 -8.59
C SER A 64 0.06 -6.74 -9.30
N MET A 65 0.63 -7.81 -9.88
CA MET A 65 1.97 -7.81 -10.48
C MET A 65 2.19 -6.71 -11.53
N ALA A 66 1.18 -6.44 -12.37
CA ALA A 66 1.29 -5.37 -13.35
C ALA A 66 1.57 -4.01 -12.69
N ALA A 67 0.85 -3.68 -11.61
CA ALA A 67 1.01 -2.43 -10.87
C ALA A 67 2.34 -2.37 -10.11
N ILE A 68 2.79 -3.48 -9.55
CA ILE A 68 4.12 -3.61 -8.93
C ILE A 68 5.22 -3.22 -9.92
N TYR A 69 5.23 -3.85 -11.10
CA TYR A 69 6.22 -3.53 -12.12
C TYR A 69 6.09 -2.10 -12.65
N GLU A 70 4.89 -1.53 -12.68
CA GLU A 70 4.68 -0.14 -13.05
C GLU A 70 5.25 0.83 -12.01
N MET A 71 5.07 0.58 -10.71
CA MET A 71 5.69 1.38 -9.65
C MET A 71 7.22 1.36 -9.74
N ILE A 72 7.80 0.18 -10.00
CA ILE A 72 9.25 0.03 -10.23
C ILE A 72 9.68 0.82 -11.47
N ARG A 73 8.97 0.69 -12.59
CA ARG A 73 9.29 1.42 -13.85
C ARG A 73 9.16 2.93 -13.71
N GLN A 74 8.26 3.43 -12.86
CA GLN A 74 8.12 4.85 -12.56
C GLN A 74 9.11 5.35 -11.49
N GLY A 75 9.93 4.46 -10.91
CA GLY A 75 10.96 4.82 -9.94
C GLY A 75 10.39 5.32 -8.61
N ARG A 76 9.21 4.82 -8.21
CA ARG A 76 8.66 5.11 -6.87
C ARG A 76 9.63 4.65 -5.79
N LYS A 77 9.70 5.38 -4.69
CA LYS A 77 10.70 5.12 -3.63
C LYS A 77 10.21 5.51 -2.25
N GLY A 78 10.86 4.94 -1.24
CA GLY A 78 10.64 5.30 0.16
C GLY A 78 9.24 4.95 0.67
N MET A 79 8.52 4.06 0.00
CA MET A 79 7.15 3.71 0.36
C MET A 79 7.12 2.71 1.52
N THR A 80 6.03 2.73 2.27
CA THR A 80 5.77 1.79 3.38
C THR A 80 4.65 0.84 2.98
N MET A 81 4.87 -0.47 3.13
CA MET A 81 3.89 -1.49 2.74
C MET A 81 3.22 -2.14 3.95
N ALA A 82 1.88 -2.19 3.93
CA ALA A 82 1.05 -2.99 4.82
C ALA A 82 1.11 -4.48 4.40
N ALA A 83 1.97 -5.26 5.06
CA ALA A 83 2.25 -6.63 4.67
C ALA A 83 1.32 -7.63 5.37
N LYS A 84 0.08 -7.69 4.87
CA LYS A 84 -1.02 -8.54 5.37
C LYS A 84 -0.84 -10.03 5.05
N THR A 85 -0.34 -10.35 3.86
CA THR A 85 0.11 -11.70 3.45
C THR A 85 1.04 -11.53 2.25
N ALA A 86 2.10 -10.74 2.44
CA ALA A 86 2.95 -10.27 1.35
C ALA A 86 4.12 -11.24 1.17
N VAL A 87 4.24 -11.84 -0.01
CA VAL A 87 5.30 -12.82 -0.29
C VAL A 87 6.08 -12.35 -1.51
N HIS A 88 5.63 -12.67 -2.71
CA HIS A 88 6.34 -12.33 -3.93
C HIS A 88 6.24 -10.85 -4.28
N ASP A 89 5.13 -10.20 -3.93
CA ASP A 89 4.95 -8.76 -4.12
C ASP A 89 5.96 -7.94 -3.36
N ILE A 90 6.10 -8.20 -2.07
CA ILE A 90 6.98 -7.42 -1.21
C ILE A 90 8.45 -7.63 -1.58
N ASP A 91 8.85 -8.86 -1.92
CA ASP A 91 10.22 -9.15 -2.35
C ASP A 91 10.57 -8.41 -3.65
N VAL A 92 9.65 -8.40 -4.63
CA VAL A 92 9.85 -7.68 -5.89
C VAL A 92 9.89 -6.17 -5.67
N LEU A 93 9.07 -5.64 -4.78
CA LEU A 93 9.05 -4.21 -4.47
C LEU A 93 10.27 -3.73 -3.67
N ILE A 94 10.76 -4.54 -2.73
CA ILE A 94 12.01 -4.27 -2.00
C ILE A 94 13.20 -4.38 -2.96
N GLY A 95 13.28 -5.47 -3.73
CA GLY A 95 14.35 -5.66 -4.72
C GLY A 95 14.36 -4.60 -5.82
N GLY A 96 13.18 -4.07 -6.16
CA GLY A 96 13.00 -2.95 -7.08
C GLY A 96 13.25 -1.56 -6.47
N GLY A 97 13.60 -1.45 -5.19
CA GLY A 97 13.92 -0.19 -4.52
C GLY A 97 12.71 0.70 -4.18
N VAL A 98 11.48 0.16 -4.27
CA VAL A 98 10.25 0.93 -4.05
C VAL A 98 9.92 1.03 -2.56
N VAL A 99 10.01 -0.10 -1.85
CA VAL A 99 9.62 -0.21 -0.44
C VAL A 99 10.84 -0.10 0.47
N SER A 100 10.79 0.80 1.45
CA SER A 100 11.84 0.99 2.46
C SER A 100 11.42 0.57 3.88
N GLN A 101 10.12 0.39 4.12
CA GLN A 101 9.59 0.01 5.43
C GLN A 101 8.40 -0.93 5.27
N VAL A 102 8.25 -1.86 6.22
CA VAL A 102 7.23 -2.91 6.17
C VAL A 102 6.49 -2.97 7.49
N GLU A 103 5.17 -2.82 7.45
CA GLU A 103 4.31 -3.15 8.57
C GLU A 103 3.90 -4.62 8.44
N CYS A 104 4.63 -5.48 9.16
CA CYS A 104 4.56 -6.93 8.96
C CYS A 104 3.48 -7.57 9.84
N ALA A 105 2.42 -8.09 9.21
CA ALA A 105 1.56 -9.10 9.81
C ALA A 105 2.01 -10.52 9.40
N TYR A 106 2.25 -10.72 8.11
CA TYR A 106 2.87 -11.94 7.56
C TYR A 106 3.61 -11.59 6.26
N ALA A 107 4.93 -11.77 6.26
CA ALA A 107 5.78 -11.52 5.11
C ALA A 107 7.05 -12.38 5.09
N PHE A 108 7.80 -12.33 3.97
CA PHE A 108 9.10 -13.01 3.78
C PHE A 108 9.07 -14.54 3.84
N GLY A 109 7.87 -15.14 3.81
CA GLY A 109 7.66 -16.57 3.70
C GLY A 109 7.12 -16.91 2.31
N HIS A 110 7.83 -17.72 1.54
CA HIS A 110 7.26 -18.28 0.32
C HIS A 110 6.33 -19.44 0.67
N GLU A 111 5.03 -19.15 0.70
CA GLU A 111 3.99 -20.18 0.82
C GLU A 111 3.96 -21.03 -0.46
N LEU A 112 4.89 -21.99 -0.54
CA LEU A 112 4.88 -23.05 -1.54
C LEU A 112 4.18 -24.23 -0.90
N ARG A 113 2.97 -24.55 -1.38
CA ARG A 113 2.48 -25.92 -1.20
C ARG A 113 3.40 -26.84 -1.99
N GLY A 114 4.05 -27.78 -1.28
CA GLY A 114 4.60 -28.97 -1.89
C GLY A 114 3.52 -29.82 -2.53
#